data_AF-A0A4Z0A4I1-F1
#
_entry.id   AF-A0A4Z0A4I1-F1
#
_cell.length_a   1.000
_cell.length_b   1.000
_cell.length_c   1.000
_cell.angle_alpha   90.00
_cell.angle_beta   90.00
_cell.angle_gamma   90.00
#
_symmetry.space_group_name_H-M   'P 1'
#
loop_
_entity.id
_entity.type
_entity.pdbx_description
1 polymer ?
#
loop_
_entity_poly.entity_id
_entity_poly.type
_entity_poly.pdbx_seq_one_letter_code
_entity_poly.pdbx_strand_id
1 'polypeptide(L)'
;MLLGAYAASIVKLFKEDQKVTTVLHHDVLQVTRSLLPIPAELLREIILLFLADAFFELVVTPDLDVNWDPLSPLLHTSFHFRQEFLAPDIQFLQSLECESPILWQARAFMLNTMYLRLLEARMPQLGEERYADLWTYIRRVNDTALSITDKMPASIRNAVFAPIQNHLYLSRHLVERIFIVQIVCIFCAVYWAAPEHVTGKNAPLAGLVSSLERGSKAVAEQGAELAKMGLKPDQWLPIPQAVLDAVSLPKCWGVLKGQISLPVKGDATRHQASGRVQDNATHQFGLRLRDHLSVVLSPDQKARCLTQGVEDIPLAWRRP
;
A
#
# COMPACT_ATOMS: atom_id res chain seq x y z
N MET A 1 -7.76 -3.84 42.76
CA MET A 1 -6.50 -4.47 43.24
C MET A 1 -5.69 -5.14 42.10
N LEU A 2 -6.33 -5.65 41.05
CA LEU A 2 -5.66 -6.25 39.86
C LEU A 2 -4.84 -5.26 39.00
N LEU A 3 -5.29 -4.01 38.86
CA LEU A 3 -4.63 -3.00 38.01
C LEU A 3 -3.20 -2.63 38.50
N GLY A 4 -2.99 -2.60 39.82
CA GLY A 4 -1.70 -2.26 40.43
C GLY A 4 -0.66 -3.38 40.30
N ALA A 5 -1.10 -4.64 40.43
CA ALA A 5 -0.24 -5.80 40.21
C ALA A 5 0.15 -5.94 38.72
N TYR A 6 -0.77 -5.58 37.82
CA TYR A 6 -0.54 -5.62 36.38
C TYR A 6 0.41 -4.52 35.90
N ALA A 7 0.25 -3.28 36.37
CA ALA A 7 1.17 -2.17 36.08
C ALA A 7 2.61 -2.48 36.56
N ALA A 8 2.75 -3.16 37.71
CA ALA A 8 4.05 -3.60 38.22
C ALA A 8 4.72 -4.67 37.34
N SER A 9 3.94 -5.59 36.74
CA SER A 9 4.46 -6.62 35.82
C SER A 9 4.95 -6.03 34.50
N ILE A 10 4.27 -5.01 33.95
CA ILE A 10 4.71 -4.30 32.75
C ILE A 10 6.03 -3.57 33.03
N VAL A 11 6.14 -2.86 34.15
CA VAL A 11 7.39 -2.16 34.54
C VAL A 11 8.55 -3.13 34.77
N LYS A 12 8.27 -4.35 35.24
CA LYS A 12 9.28 -5.41 35.44
C LYS A 12 9.84 -5.94 34.12
N LEU A 13 8.98 -6.18 33.12
CA LEU A 13 9.39 -6.59 31.77
C LEU A 13 10.35 -5.57 31.12
N PHE A 14 10.10 -4.27 31.30
CA PHE A 14 10.98 -3.21 30.77
C PHE A 14 12.35 -3.13 31.45
N LYS A 15 12.47 -3.52 32.72
CA LYS A 15 13.76 -3.53 33.44
C LYS A 15 14.63 -4.74 33.10
N GLU A 16 14.03 -5.84 32.66
CA GLU A 16 14.75 -7.04 32.25
C GLU A 16 15.30 -6.90 30.82
N ASP A 17 14.59 -6.20 29.93
CA ASP A 17 15.03 -5.93 28.55
C ASP A 17 16.21 -4.94 28.45
N GLN A 18 16.36 -4.03 29.43
CA GLN A 18 17.52 -3.13 29.51
C GLN A 18 18.83 -3.82 29.95
N LYS A 19 18.79 -5.08 30.38
CA LYS A 19 19.98 -5.80 30.88
C LYS A 19 20.68 -6.70 29.86
N VAL A 20 20.16 -6.82 28.64
CA VAL A 20 20.82 -7.62 27.59
C VAL A 20 21.71 -6.72 26.74
N THR A 21 22.90 -6.40 27.27
CA THR A 21 24.03 -5.89 26.47
C THR A 21 25.04 -7.02 26.29
N THR A 22 24.76 -7.91 25.33
CA THR A 22 25.78 -8.83 24.82
C THR A 22 26.33 -8.30 23.51
N VAL A 23 27.61 -7.97 23.57
CA VAL A 23 28.50 -7.60 22.47
C VAL A 23 28.48 -8.72 21.42
N LEU A 24 27.91 -8.44 20.25
CA LEU A 24 28.13 -9.22 19.03
C LEU A 24 28.40 -8.28 17.85
N HIS A 25 29.34 -8.71 17.03
CA HIS A 25 30.18 -7.94 16.13
C HIS A 25 29.49 -6.95 15.19
N HIS A 26 30.13 -5.78 15.08
CA HIS A 26 29.92 -4.78 14.03
C HIS A 26 30.26 -5.35 12.65
N ASP A 27 29.23 -5.65 11.85
CA ASP A 27 29.25 -5.35 10.42
C ASP A 27 28.03 -4.46 10.12
N VAL A 28 28.33 -3.22 9.81
CA VAL A 28 27.41 -2.09 9.83
C VAL A 28 26.58 -2.09 8.54
N LEU A 29 25.42 -2.72 8.57
CA LEU A 29 24.27 -2.17 7.84
C LEU A 29 23.92 -0.86 8.55
N GLN A 30 24.31 0.28 7.98
CA GLN A 30 23.78 1.57 8.41
C GLN A 30 22.28 1.55 8.11
N VAL A 31 21.49 1.12 9.10
CA VAL A 31 20.06 1.32 9.14
C VAL A 31 19.85 2.83 9.30
N THR A 32 19.83 3.54 8.18
CA THR A 32 19.37 4.92 8.13
C THR A 32 17.95 4.92 8.69
N ARG A 33 17.77 5.48 9.89
CA ARG A 33 16.46 5.67 10.52
C ARG A 33 15.54 6.33 9.49
N SER A 34 14.46 5.64 9.12
CA SER A 34 13.53 6.14 8.11
C SER A 34 12.99 7.51 8.54
N LEU A 35 12.85 8.43 7.59
CA LEU A 35 12.41 9.82 7.81
C LEU A 35 10.90 9.97 8.14
N LEU A 36 10.19 8.86 8.33
CA LEU A 36 8.82 8.86 8.81
C LEU A 36 8.78 8.27 10.23
N PRO A 37 8.72 9.10 11.29
CA PRO A 37 8.28 8.63 12.58
C PRO A 37 6.77 8.47 12.53
N ILE A 38 6.32 7.33 11.99
CA ILE A 38 5.07 6.75 12.42
C ILE A 38 5.39 5.44 13.13
N PRO A 39 5.33 5.43 14.47
CA PRO A 39 6.10 4.50 15.29
C PRO A 39 5.22 3.37 15.83
N ALA A 40 5.82 2.40 16.53
CA ALA A 40 5.07 1.52 17.43
C ALA A 40 4.19 2.34 18.40
N GLU A 41 4.59 3.58 18.70
CA GLU A 41 3.88 4.62 19.43
C GLU A 41 2.59 5.13 18.76
N LEU A 42 2.44 5.16 17.42
CA LEU A 42 1.17 5.56 16.77
C LEU A 42 0.21 4.38 16.73
N LEU A 43 0.70 3.17 16.45
CA LEU A 43 -0.12 1.97 16.61
C LEU A 43 -0.56 1.87 18.07
N ARG A 44 0.37 2.07 19.02
CA ARG A 44 0.11 2.15 20.46
C ARG A 44 -0.76 3.34 20.85
N GLU A 45 -0.76 4.48 20.17
CA GLU A 45 -1.68 5.59 20.44
C GLU A 45 -3.06 5.34 19.85
N ILE A 46 -3.17 4.81 18.62
CA ILE A 46 -4.45 4.37 18.04
C ILE A 46 -5.02 3.21 18.85
N ILE A 47 -4.18 2.37 19.42
CA ILE A 47 -4.62 1.27 20.27
C ILE A 47 -4.91 1.80 21.67
N LEU A 48 -4.03 2.54 22.31
CA LEU A 48 -4.22 3.00 23.70
C LEU A 48 -5.17 4.18 23.83
N LEU A 49 -5.14 5.21 22.97
CA LEU A 49 -6.11 6.32 23.04
C LEU A 49 -7.47 5.89 22.55
N PHE A 50 -7.53 5.24 21.37
CA PHE A 50 -8.81 4.87 20.77
C PHE A 50 -9.46 3.66 21.45
N LEU A 51 -8.69 2.63 21.89
CA LEU A 51 -9.28 1.62 22.77
C LEU A 51 -9.49 2.18 24.17
N ALA A 52 -8.64 2.99 24.81
CA ALA A 52 -8.94 3.42 26.20
C ALA A 52 -10.15 4.34 26.29
N ASP A 53 -10.35 5.26 25.35
CA ASP A 53 -11.52 6.14 25.34
C ASP A 53 -12.80 5.35 25.01
N ALA A 54 -12.75 4.46 24.02
CA ALA A 54 -13.86 3.54 23.73
C ALA A 54 -14.10 2.52 24.84
N PHE A 55 -13.06 2.10 25.56
CA PHE A 55 -13.12 1.16 26.68
C PHE A 55 -13.79 1.80 27.89
N PHE A 56 -13.58 3.09 28.15
CA PHE A 56 -14.35 3.80 29.18
C PHE A 56 -15.84 3.86 28.82
N GLU A 57 -16.21 4.19 27.58
CA GLU A 57 -17.61 4.15 27.11
C GLU A 57 -18.20 2.73 27.18
N LEU A 58 -17.45 1.70 26.78
CA LEU A 58 -17.86 0.28 26.80
C LEU A 58 -18.00 -0.28 28.22
N VAL A 59 -17.15 0.15 29.17
CA VAL A 59 -17.21 -0.26 30.60
C VAL A 59 -18.38 0.40 31.33
N VAL A 60 -18.75 1.61 30.94
CA VAL A 60 -19.88 2.35 31.55
C VAL A 60 -21.23 1.89 30.98
N THR A 61 -21.23 1.18 29.84
CA THR A 61 -22.45 0.62 29.24
C THR A 61 -22.88 -0.62 30.03
N PRO A 62 -24.00 -0.59 30.77
CA PRO A 62 -24.36 -1.62 31.76
C PRO A 62 -24.72 -2.99 31.16
N ASP A 63 -24.88 -3.06 29.84
CA ASP A 63 -25.35 -4.25 29.12
C ASP A 63 -24.24 -5.01 28.37
N LEU A 64 -22.98 -4.55 28.45
CA LEU A 64 -21.86 -5.21 27.78
C LEU A 64 -21.22 -6.25 28.70
N ASP A 65 -21.20 -7.51 28.26
CA ASP A 65 -20.66 -8.65 29.02
C ASP A 65 -19.18 -8.42 29.39
N VAL A 66 -18.87 -8.47 30.69
CA VAL A 66 -17.67 -7.91 31.33
C VAL A 66 -16.40 -8.74 31.07
N ASN A 67 -16.46 -9.75 30.20
CA ASN A 67 -15.36 -10.68 29.88
C ASN A 67 -14.54 -10.31 28.63
N TRP A 68 -14.73 -9.11 28.08
CA TRP A 68 -14.01 -8.69 26.88
C TRP A 68 -12.58 -8.20 27.22
N ASP A 69 -11.55 -8.94 26.78
CA ASP A 69 -10.14 -8.56 26.86
C ASP A 69 -9.64 -8.00 25.50
N PRO A 70 -9.47 -6.67 25.37
CA PRO A 70 -8.99 -6.05 24.14
C PRO A 70 -7.48 -6.19 23.90
N LEU A 71 -6.68 -6.56 24.91
CA LEU A 71 -5.22 -6.60 24.83
C LEU A 71 -4.68 -7.95 24.38
N SER A 72 -5.26 -9.06 24.85
CA SER A 72 -4.84 -10.41 24.43
C SER A 72 -4.81 -10.56 22.90
N PRO A 73 -5.82 -10.12 22.16
CA PRO A 73 -5.82 -10.31 20.72
C PRO A 73 -4.81 -9.42 19.98
N LEU A 74 -4.40 -8.31 20.59
CA LEU A 74 -3.40 -7.40 20.03
C LEU A 74 -2.00 -7.98 20.11
N LEU A 75 -1.67 -8.58 21.26
CA LEU A 75 -0.46 -9.37 21.46
C LEU A 75 -0.46 -10.61 20.56
N HIS A 76 -1.62 -11.24 20.39
CA HIS A 76 -1.80 -12.37 19.47
C HIS A 76 -1.52 -11.95 18.02
N THR A 77 -2.02 -10.79 17.58
CA THR A 77 -1.81 -10.26 16.23
C THR A 77 -0.32 -10.02 15.95
N SER A 78 0.44 -9.49 16.92
CA SER A 78 1.90 -9.32 16.77
C SER A 78 2.66 -10.65 16.71
N PHE A 79 2.22 -11.68 17.45
CA PHE A 79 2.85 -13.00 17.43
C PHE A 79 2.63 -13.70 16.09
N HIS A 80 1.38 -13.74 15.63
CA HIS A 80 1.01 -14.35 14.34
C HIS A 80 1.65 -13.60 13.18
N PHE A 81 1.77 -12.28 13.26
CA PHE A 81 2.51 -11.50 12.28
C PHE A 81 3.96 -11.99 12.11
N ARG A 82 4.67 -12.26 13.20
CA ARG A 82 6.04 -12.77 13.12
C ARG A 82 6.09 -14.18 12.53
N GLN A 83 5.11 -15.02 12.82
CA GLN A 83 5.04 -16.37 12.25
C GLN A 83 4.66 -16.37 10.76
N GLU A 84 3.62 -15.63 10.36
CA GLU A 84 3.12 -15.60 8.98
C GLU A 84 4.13 -14.96 8.01
N PHE A 85 4.87 -13.95 8.45
CA PHE A 85 5.70 -13.13 7.56
C PHE A 85 7.19 -13.48 7.55
N LEU A 86 7.71 -14.04 8.64
CA LEU A 86 9.10 -14.51 8.71
C LEU A 86 9.23 -16.00 8.38
N ALA A 87 8.11 -16.72 8.23
CA ALA A 87 8.15 -18.06 7.69
C ALA A 87 8.66 -18.01 6.23
N PRO A 88 9.65 -18.85 5.87
CA PRO A 88 10.17 -18.91 4.51
C PRO A 88 9.09 -19.30 3.48
N ASP A 89 8.06 -20.00 3.95
CA ASP A 89 6.84 -20.34 3.22
C ASP A 89 5.70 -19.48 3.76
N ILE A 90 5.45 -18.33 3.14
CA ILE A 90 4.28 -17.49 3.45
C ILE A 90 3.02 -18.23 2.98
N GLN A 91 2.59 -19.22 3.75
CA GLN A 91 1.22 -19.69 3.70
C GLN A 91 0.44 -18.71 4.57
N PHE A 92 -0.25 -17.76 3.93
CA PHE A 92 -1.17 -16.87 4.63
C PHE A 92 -2.19 -17.73 5.38
N LEU A 93 -1.94 -17.98 6.67
CA LEU A 93 -2.74 -18.86 7.49
C LEU A 93 -4.17 -18.31 7.51
N GLN A 94 -5.07 -19.03 6.86
CA GLN A 94 -6.51 -18.77 6.86
C GLN A 94 -7.15 -18.97 8.26
N SER A 95 -6.38 -19.45 9.24
CA SER A 95 -6.90 -20.19 10.39
C SER A 95 -7.15 -19.37 11.65
N LEU A 96 -7.31 -18.06 11.57
CA LEU A 96 -7.73 -17.30 12.75
C LEU A 96 -9.05 -16.61 12.46
N GLU A 97 -10.11 -17.36 12.75
CA GLU A 97 -11.45 -16.86 13.07
C GLU A 97 -11.34 -15.92 14.27
N CYS A 98 -10.81 -14.74 14.04
CA CYS A 98 -10.92 -13.65 14.97
C CYS A 98 -12.33 -13.08 14.82
N GLU A 99 -13.22 -13.26 15.78
CA GLU A 99 -14.59 -12.74 15.64
C GLU A 99 -14.70 -11.24 15.91
N SER A 100 -13.69 -10.63 16.55
CA SER A 100 -13.80 -9.23 16.96
C SER A 100 -13.56 -8.25 15.80
N PRO A 101 -14.49 -7.32 15.54
CA PRO A 101 -14.33 -6.29 14.49
C PRO A 101 -13.12 -5.38 14.71
N ILE A 102 -12.82 -5.01 15.96
CA ILE A 102 -11.72 -4.08 16.27
C ILE A 102 -10.36 -4.67 15.91
N LEU A 103 -10.24 -5.99 16.00
CA LEU A 103 -9.02 -6.71 15.71
C LEU A 103 -8.82 -6.89 14.21
N TRP A 104 -9.90 -7.09 13.46
CA TRP A 104 -9.82 -7.03 12.00
C TRP A 104 -9.39 -5.65 11.51
N GLN A 105 -9.94 -4.59 12.09
CA GLN A 105 -9.52 -3.21 11.79
C GLN A 105 -8.04 -3.01 12.12
N ALA A 106 -7.58 -3.41 13.32
CA ALA A 106 -6.19 -3.32 13.72
C ALA A 106 -5.25 -4.12 12.79
N ARG A 107 -5.65 -5.34 12.41
CA ARG A 107 -4.90 -6.18 11.45
C ARG A 107 -4.79 -5.49 10.09
N ALA A 108 -5.88 -4.92 9.60
CA ALA A 108 -5.88 -4.21 8.32
C ALA A 108 -4.96 -2.97 8.34
N PHE A 109 -4.99 -2.17 9.40
CA PHE A 109 -4.06 -1.05 9.58
C PHE A 109 -2.60 -1.47 9.63
N MET A 110 -2.30 -2.51 10.42
CA MET A 110 -0.95 -3.04 10.55
C MET A 110 -0.43 -3.50 9.18
N LEU A 111 -1.23 -4.24 8.42
CA LEU A 111 -0.86 -4.73 7.11
C LEU A 111 -0.67 -3.60 6.09
N ASN A 112 -1.57 -2.61 6.06
CA ASN A 112 -1.41 -1.43 5.19
C ASN A 112 -0.12 -0.67 5.53
N THR A 113 0.14 -0.45 6.83
CA THR A 113 1.35 0.24 7.30
C THR A 113 2.61 -0.53 6.92
N MET A 114 2.64 -1.83 7.20
CA MET A 114 3.77 -2.69 6.84
C MET A 114 4.01 -2.67 5.33
N TYR A 115 2.97 -2.79 4.52
CA TYR A 115 3.11 -2.72 3.06
C TYR A 115 3.81 -1.45 2.63
N LEU A 116 3.35 -0.28 3.11
CA LEU A 116 3.99 1.00 2.82
C LEU A 116 5.47 1.02 3.24
N ARG A 117 5.82 0.43 4.39
CA ARG A 117 7.21 0.31 4.84
C ARG A 117 8.06 -0.60 3.96
N LEU A 118 7.50 -1.72 3.50
CA LEU A 118 8.19 -2.62 2.58
C LEU A 118 8.51 -1.91 1.26
N LEU A 119 7.62 -1.03 0.81
CA LEU A 119 7.85 -0.23 -0.39
C LEU A 119 8.92 0.85 -0.18
N GLU A 120 8.90 1.54 0.97
CA GLU A 120 9.94 2.52 1.35
C GLU A 120 11.32 1.88 1.45
N ALA A 121 11.41 0.67 2.00
CA ALA A 121 12.65 -0.07 2.15
C ALA A 121 13.25 -0.54 0.81
N ARG A 122 12.58 -0.27 -0.32
CA ARG A 122 13.02 -0.62 -1.67
C ARG A 122 13.49 -2.06 -1.71
N MET A 123 12.60 -3.03 -1.54
CA MET A 123 12.95 -4.45 -1.65
C MET A 123 12.85 -4.92 -3.12
N PRO A 124 13.92 -4.85 -3.95
CA PRO A 124 13.97 -5.56 -5.22
C PRO A 124 13.96 -7.09 -5.04
N GLN A 125 14.00 -7.58 -3.79
CA GLN A 125 14.19 -8.98 -3.45
C GLN A 125 12.89 -9.80 -3.29
N LEU A 126 11.72 -9.17 -3.18
CA LEU A 126 10.49 -9.94 -2.95
C LEU A 126 10.05 -10.74 -4.19
N GLY A 127 10.52 -10.41 -5.41
CA GLY A 127 9.99 -10.97 -6.65
C GLY A 127 8.57 -10.49 -6.94
N GLU A 128 8.24 -10.34 -8.23
CA GLU A 128 6.95 -9.75 -8.66
C GLU A 128 5.73 -10.55 -8.16
N GLU A 129 5.82 -11.89 -8.13
CA GLU A 129 4.74 -12.77 -7.70
C GLU A 129 4.37 -12.55 -6.22
N ARG A 130 5.35 -12.44 -5.33
CA ARG A 130 5.08 -12.25 -3.90
C ARG A 130 4.45 -10.89 -3.59
N TYR A 131 4.75 -9.86 -4.38
CA TYR A 131 4.09 -8.56 -4.25
C TYR A 131 2.60 -8.65 -4.60
N ALA A 132 2.24 -9.36 -5.68
CA ALA A 132 0.85 -9.53 -6.08
C ALA A 132 0.06 -10.36 -5.05
N ASP A 133 0.68 -11.39 -4.48
CA ASP A 133 0.07 -12.22 -3.42
C ASP A 133 -0.14 -11.41 -2.14
N LEU A 134 0.88 -10.65 -1.71
CA LEU A 134 0.78 -9.78 -0.55
C LEU A 134 -0.31 -8.72 -0.73
N TRP A 135 -0.36 -8.05 -1.88
CA TRP A 135 -1.42 -7.08 -2.18
C TRP A 135 -2.81 -7.74 -2.14
N THR A 136 -2.95 -8.92 -2.74
CA THR A 136 -4.23 -9.67 -2.74
C THR A 136 -4.66 -10.01 -1.31
N TYR A 137 -3.72 -10.42 -0.47
CA TYR A 137 -3.96 -10.71 0.94
C TYR A 137 -4.36 -9.46 1.73
N ILE A 138 -3.63 -8.35 1.59
CA ILE A 138 -3.96 -7.06 2.21
C ILE A 138 -5.37 -6.63 1.83
N ARG A 139 -5.72 -6.69 0.54
CA ARG A 139 -7.04 -6.34 0.04
C ARG A 139 -8.13 -7.18 0.70
N ARG A 140 -7.94 -8.50 0.79
CA ARG A 140 -8.87 -9.41 1.47
C ARG A 140 -9.06 -9.03 2.93
N VAL A 141 -7.98 -8.77 3.67
CA VAL A 141 -8.08 -8.39 5.09
C VAL A 141 -8.83 -7.06 5.26
N ASN A 142 -8.58 -6.08 4.39
CA ASN A 142 -9.33 -4.81 4.38
C ASN A 142 -10.83 -5.04 4.09
N ASP A 143 -11.17 -5.85 3.09
CA ASP A 143 -12.55 -6.19 2.74
C ASP A 143 -13.27 -6.87 3.92
N THR A 144 -12.60 -7.81 4.58
CA THR A 144 -13.12 -8.50 5.77
C THR A 144 -13.33 -7.54 6.93
N ALA A 145 -12.36 -6.66 7.21
CA ALA A 145 -12.47 -5.69 8.29
C ALA A 145 -13.65 -4.74 8.09
N LEU A 146 -13.83 -4.22 6.88
CA LEU A 146 -14.96 -3.35 6.55
C LEU A 146 -16.29 -4.10 6.64
N SER A 147 -16.38 -5.28 6.02
CA SER A 147 -17.61 -6.08 6.01
C SER A 147 -18.08 -6.50 7.41
N ILE A 148 -17.16 -6.83 8.32
CA ILE A 148 -17.51 -7.20 9.70
C ILE A 148 -18.02 -5.97 10.47
N THR A 149 -17.40 -4.80 10.28
CA THR A 149 -17.86 -3.56 10.92
C THR A 149 -19.23 -3.12 10.41
N ASP A 150 -19.56 -3.35 9.14
CA ASP A 150 -20.87 -3.00 8.57
C ASP A 150 -22.03 -3.75 9.24
N LYS A 151 -21.76 -4.95 9.78
CA LYS A 151 -22.73 -5.79 10.52
C LYS A 151 -22.99 -5.33 11.95
N MET A 152 -22.22 -4.36 12.47
CA MET A 152 -22.39 -3.84 13.84
C MET A 152 -23.67 -2.99 13.97
N PRO A 153 -24.27 -2.91 15.17
CA PRO A 153 -25.32 -1.95 15.45
C PRO A 153 -24.91 -0.53 15.09
N ALA A 154 -25.82 0.23 14.49
CA ALA A 154 -25.51 1.57 13.95
C ALA A 154 -24.94 2.53 15.00
N SER A 155 -25.40 2.46 16.25
CA SER A 155 -24.88 3.26 17.36
C SER A 155 -23.38 2.99 17.61
N ILE A 156 -23.00 1.72 17.74
CA ILE A 156 -21.62 1.29 17.97
C ILE A 156 -20.76 1.58 16.74
N ARG A 157 -21.26 1.26 15.53
CA ARG A 157 -20.56 1.53 14.28
C ARG A 157 -20.22 3.01 14.13
N ASN A 158 -21.18 3.89 14.37
CA ASN A 158 -20.98 5.32 14.21
C ASN A 158 -20.10 5.93 15.31
N ALA A 159 -20.25 5.49 16.57
CA ALA A 159 -19.50 6.06 17.69
C ALA A 159 -18.05 5.56 17.75
N VAL A 160 -17.83 4.26 17.58
CA VAL A 160 -16.52 3.63 17.78
C VAL A 160 -15.78 3.44 16.46
N PHE A 161 -16.48 2.92 15.45
CA PHE A 161 -15.82 2.43 14.25
C PHE A 161 -15.74 3.43 13.10
N ALA A 162 -16.64 4.40 12.98
CA ALA A 162 -16.62 5.34 11.86
C ALA A 162 -15.28 6.10 11.73
N PRO A 163 -14.66 6.61 12.82
CA PRO A 163 -13.34 7.24 12.71
C PRO A 163 -12.25 6.28 12.23
N ILE A 164 -12.30 5.03 12.70
CA ILE A 164 -11.36 3.95 12.35
C ILE A 164 -11.55 3.53 10.89
N GLN A 165 -12.81 3.34 10.45
CA GLN A 165 -13.17 3.02 9.08
C GLN A 165 -12.72 4.12 8.12
N ASN A 166 -12.93 5.40 8.45
CA ASN A 166 -12.49 6.51 7.61
C ASN A 166 -10.98 6.45 7.37
N HIS A 167 -10.18 6.23 8.42
CA HIS A 167 -8.74 6.05 8.28
C HIS A 167 -8.39 4.78 7.50
N LEU A 168 -9.16 3.70 7.67
CA LEU A 168 -8.91 2.45 6.96
C LEU A 168 -9.16 2.64 5.46
N TYR A 169 -10.28 3.26 5.07
CA TYR A 169 -10.56 3.62 3.68
C TYR A 169 -9.49 4.49 3.07
N LEU A 170 -9.01 5.51 3.80
CA LEU A 170 -7.92 6.38 3.34
C LEU A 170 -6.62 5.59 3.12
N SER A 171 -6.25 4.73 4.06
CA SER A 171 -5.03 3.92 3.98
C SER A 171 -5.10 2.88 2.87
N ARG A 172 -6.26 2.21 2.72
CA ARG A 172 -6.52 1.27 1.63
C ARG A 172 -6.42 1.96 0.27
N HIS A 173 -7.08 3.11 0.13
CA HIS A 173 -7.05 3.89 -1.09
C HIS A 173 -5.63 4.35 -1.46
N LEU A 174 -4.81 4.72 -0.46
CA LEU A 174 -3.39 5.01 -0.67
C LEU A 174 -2.62 3.79 -1.18
N VAL A 175 -2.78 2.62 -0.56
CA VAL A 175 -2.12 1.37 -0.96
C VAL A 175 -2.46 0.99 -2.41
N GLU A 176 -3.73 1.09 -2.79
CA GLU A 176 -4.20 0.78 -4.14
C GLU A 176 -3.63 1.73 -5.20
N ARG A 177 -3.60 3.03 -4.90
CA ARG A 177 -2.97 4.03 -5.77
C ARG A 177 -1.49 3.75 -5.98
N ILE A 178 -0.77 3.39 -4.91
CA ILE A 178 0.65 3.03 -4.98
C ILE A 178 0.87 1.79 -5.83
N PHE A 179 0.06 0.75 -5.63
CA PHE A 179 0.12 -0.48 -6.42
C PHE A 179 -0.04 -0.22 -7.93
N ILE A 180 -1.00 0.62 -8.31
CA ILE A 180 -1.18 1.03 -9.72
C ILE A 180 0.05 1.76 -10.25
N VAL A 181 0.59 2.72 -9.51
CA VAL A 181 1.82 3.44 -9.92
C VAL A 181 2.96 2.45 -10.13
N GLN A 182 3.13 1.48 -9.25
CA GLN A 182 4.14 0.43 -9.36
C GLN A 182 3.97 -0.41 -10.62
N ILE A 183 2.77 -0.94 -10.86
CA ILE A 183 2.47 -1.73 -12.06
C ILE A 183 2.79 -0.94 -13.33
N VAL A 184 2.36 0.33 -13.40
CA VAL A 184 2.65 1.18 -14.58
C VAL A 184 4.15 1.37 -14.75
N CYS A 185 4.90 1.60 -13.68
CA CYS A 185 6.35 1.76 -13.75
C CYS A 185 7.07 0.48 -14.17
N ILE A 186 6.64 -0.68 -13.66
CA ILE A 186 7.15 -2.01 -14.08
C ILE A 186 6.89 -2.20 -15.57
N PHE A 187 5.68 -1.90 -16.06
CA PHE A 187 5.38 -1.96 -17.49
C PHE A 187 6.29 -1.08 -18.33
N CYS A 188 6.51 0.17 -17.91
CA CYS A 188 7.39 1.07 -18.64
C CYS A 188 8.83 0.53 -18.69
N ALA A 189 9.33 0.00 -17.57
CA ALA A 189 10.66 -0.54 -17.45
C ALA A 189 10.86 -1.84 -18.27
N VAL A 190 9.94 -2.80 -18.13
CA VAL A 190 10.05 -4.11 -18.79
C VAL A 190 9.71 -4.00 -20.27
N TYR A 191 8.65 -3.29 -20.64
CA TYR A 191 8.10 -3.38 -21.99
C TYR A 191 8.73 -2.39 -22.98
N TRP A 192 9.08 -1.20 -22.53
CA TRP A 192 9.63 -0.16 -23.41
C TRP A 192 11.10 0.14 -23.17
N ALA A 193 11.58 -0.14 -21.96
CA ALA A 193 12.96 0.11 -21.61
C ALA A 193 13.86 -1.11 -21.87
N ALA A 194 13.38 -2.35 -21.66
CA ALA A 194 14.17 -3.57 -21.83
C ALA A 194 14.42 -3.95 -23.30
N PRO A 195 15.65 -4.37 -23.69
CA PRO A 195 15.99 -4.75 -25.06
C PRO A 195 15.02 -5.76 -25.69
N GLU A 196 14.74 -5.66 -26.99
CA GLU A 196 13.77 -6.51 -27.71
C GLU A 196 14.05 -8.02 -27.57
N HIS A 197 15.30 -8.40 -27.30
CA HIS A 197 15.71 -9.79 -27.09
C HIS A 197 15.39 -10.33 -25.67
N VAL A 198 15.08 -9.45 -24.72
CA VAL A 198 14.74 -9.82 -23.32
C VAL A 198 13.23 -10.03 -23.19
N THR A 199 12.43 -9.22 -23.88
CA THR A 199 10.98 -9.38 -23.94
C THR A 199 10.64 -10.44 -24.98
N GLY A 200 10.73 -11.72 -24.62
CA GLY A 200 10.06 -12.76 -25.39
C GLY A 200 8.63 -12.29 -25.67
N LYS A 201 8.20 -12.26 -26.94
CA LYS A 201 6.98 -11.59 -27.46
C LYS A 201 5.65 -12.00 -26.79
N ASN A 202 5.69 -12.87 -25.78
CA ASN A 202 4.56 -13.46 -25.08
C ASN A 202 4.59 -13.24 -23.56
N ALA A 203 5.37 -12.29 -23.04
CA ALA A 203 5.21 -11.88 -21.63
C ALA A 203 3.71 -11.61 -21.37
N PRO A 204 3.13 -12.07 -20.24
CA PRO A 204 1.68 -12.14 -20.03
C PRO A 204 1.05 -10.76 -19.78
N LEU A 205 1.12 -9.89 -20.80
CA LEU A 205 0.53 -8.56 -20.86
C LEU A 205 -0.93 -8.58 -20.46
N ALA A 206 -1.69 -9.59 -20.92
CA ALA A 206 -3.10 -9.71 -20.62
C ALA A 206 -3.37 -9.75 -19.11
N GLY A 207 -2.59 -10.52 -18.35
CA GLY A 207 -2.76 -10.64 -16.89
C GLY A 207 -2.47 -9.34 -16.15
N LEU A 208 -1.43 -8.63 -16.57
CA LEU A 208 -1.06 -7.34 -15.97
C LEU A 208 -2.04 -6.22 -16.37
N VAL A 209 -2.51 -6.18 -17.62
CA VAL A 209 -3.56 -5.26 -18.09
C VAL A 209 -4.84 -5.44 -17.27
N SER A 210 -5.30 -6.68 -17.12
CA SER A 210 -6.47 -6.98 -16.29
C SER A 210 -6.26 -6.58 -14.83
N SER A 211 -5.03 -6.70 -14.31
CA SER A 211 -4.71 -6.27 -12.95
C SER A 211 -4.75 -4.75 -12.80
N LEU A 212 -4.28 -4.00 -13.80
CA LEU A 212 -4.34 -2.55 -13.84
C LEU A 212 -5.79 -2.03 -13.95
N GLU A 213 -6.60 -2.64 -14.81
CA GLU A 213 -8.02 -2.32 -14.97
C GLU A 213 -8.80 -2.57 -13.67
N ARG A 214 -8.58 -3.72 -13.03
CA ARG A 214 -9.16 -4.04 -11.72
C ARG A 214 -8.73 -3.05 -10.64
N GLY A 215 -7.43 -2.75 -10.55
CA GLY A 215 -6.91 -1.80 -9.57
C GLY A 215 -7.52 -0.41 -9.75
N SER A 216 -7.60 0.06 -10.99
CA SER A 216 -8.12 1.40 -11.28
C SER A 216 -9.62 1.52 -11.02
N LYS A 217 -10.37 0.46 -11.33
CA LYS A 217 -11.77 0.35 -10.92
C LYS A 217 -11.89 0.40 -9.39
N ALA A 218 -11.06 -0.35 -8.66
CA ALA A 218 -11.07 -0.36 -7.21
C ALA A 218 -10.72 1.03 -6.61
N VAL A 219 -9.76 1.76 -7.18
CA VAL A 219 -9.45 3.13 -6.77
C VAL A 219 -10.62 4.07 -7.01
N ALA A 220 -11.29 3.97 -8.16
CA ALA A 220 -12.46 4.80 -8.45
C ALA A 220 -13.63 4.50 -7.50
N GLU A 221 -13.91 3.22 -7.23
CA GLU A 221 -14.93 2.79 -6.27
C GLU A 221 -14.62 3.29 -4.85
N GLN A 222 -13.37 3.13 -4.39
CA GLN A 222 -12.95 3.63 -3.08
C GLN A 222 -12.98 5.15 -2.99
N GLY A 223 -12.61 5.85 -4.06
CA GLY A 223 -12.74 7.31 -4.14
C GLY A 223 -14.20 7.77 -4.03
N ALA A 224 -15.14 7.01 -4.60
CA ALA A 224 -16.58 7.27 -4.45
C ALA A 224 -17.07 7.02 -3.01
N GLU A 225 -16.59 5.97 -2.34
CA GLU A 225 -16.91 5.72 -0.93
C GLU A 225 -16.36 6.82 -0.01
N LEU A 226 -15.11 7.26 -0.24
CA LEU A 226 -14.53 8.41 0.48
C LEU A 226 -15.37 9.68 0.28
N ALA A 227 -15.85 9.93 -0.93
CA ALA A 227 -16.72 11.07 -1.22
C ALA A 227 -18.06 10.98 -0.46
N LYS A 228 -18.65 9.79 -0.32
CA LYS A 228 -19.87 9.58 0.49
C LYS A 228 -19.63 9.87 1.98
N MET A 229 -18.40 9.67 2.47
CA MET A 229 -17.98 10.04 3.83
C MET A 229 -17.68 11.54 3.98
N GLY A 230 -17.88 12.35 2.92
CA GLY A 230 -17.60 13.78 2.92
C GLY A 230 -16.12 14.13 2.74
N LEU A 231 -15.27 13.16 2.42
CA LEU A 231 -13.84 13.38 2.17
C LEU A 231 -13.62 13.80 0.72
N LYS A 232 -13.03 14.98 0.55
CA LYS A 232 -12.70 15.53 -0.77
C LYS A 232 -11.36 14.98 -1.29
N PRO A 233 -11.11 15.00 -2.61
CA PRO A 233 -9.86 14.50 -3.20
C PRO A 233 -8.56 15.14 -2.70
N ASP A 234 -8.60 16.40 -2.28
CA ASP A 234 -7.48 17.13 -1.67
C ASP A 234 -7.19 16.68 -0.23
N GLN A 235 -8.15 16.02 0.42
CA GLN A 235 -8.01 15.44 1.76
C GLN A 235 -7.53 13.98 1.72
N TRP A 236 -7.36 13.39 0.53
CA TRP A 236 -6.82 12.05 0.39
C TRP A 236 -5.34 12.01 0.78
N LEU A 237 -4.89 10.90 1.36
CA LEU A 237 -3.47 10.72 1.68
C LEU A 237 -2.63 10.79 0.38
N PRO A 238 -1.61 11.66 0.31
CA PRO A 238 -0.73 11.73 -0.84
C PRO A 238 0.20 10.50 -0.87
N ILE A 239 0.52 10.02 -2.07
CA ILE A 239 1.59 9.02 -2.21
C ILE A 239 2.93 9.61 -1.71
N PRO A 240 3.63 8.95 -0.77
CA PRO A 240 4.91 9.47 -0.29
C PRO A 240 5.91 9.65 -1.44
N GLN A 241 6.63 10.77 -1.46
CA GLN A 241 7.58 11.07 -2.54
C GLN A 241 8.67 9.97 -2.64
N ALA A 242 9.13 9.46 -1.50
CA ALA A 242 10.10 8.36 -1.46
C ALA A 242 9.64 7.10 -2.23
N VAL A 243 8.33 6.82 -2.25
CA VAL A 243 7.75 5.70 -3.01
C VAL A 243 7.75 6.03 -4.51
N LEU A 244 7.37 7.25 -4.89
CA LEU A 244 7.41 7.71 -6.30
C LEU A 244 8.84 7.69 -6.87
N ASP A 245 9.82 8.07 -6.04
CA ASP A 245 11.24 8.05 -6.39
C ASP A 245 11.78 6.62 -6.48
N ALA A 246 11.37 5.74 -5.54
CA ALA A 246 11.78 4.33 -5.53
C ALA A 246 11.34 3.59 -6.81
N VAL A 247 10.16 3.90 -7.34
CA VAL A 247 9.65 3.33 -8.60
C VAL A 247 10.10 4.10 -9.84
N SER A 248 10.93 5.14 -9.67
CA SER A 248 11.43 6.00 -10.74
C SER A 248 10.30 6.60 -11.61
N LEU A 249 9.20 7.01 -11.00
CA LEU A 249 8.01 7.47 -11.72
C LEU A 249 8.30 8.56 -12.78
N PRO A 250 9.10 9.62 -12.50
CA PRO A 250 9.39 10.64 -13.52
C PRO A 250 10.06 10.06 -14.77
N LYS A 251 10.97 9.09 -14.59
CA LYS A 251 11.64 8.41 -15.70
C LYS A 251 10.67 7.52 -16.48
N CYS A 252 9.86 6.73 -15.79
CA CYS A 252 8.82 5.89 -16.40
C CYS A 252 7.83 6.74 -17.21
N TRP A 253 7.44 7.90 -16.68
CA TRP A 253 6.61 8.87 -17.39
C TRP A 253 7.26 9.40 -18.66
N GLY A 254 8.55 9.75 -18.62
CA GLY A 254 9.29 10.17 -19.81
C GLY A 254 9.27 9.11 -20.93
N VAL A 255 9.48 7.84 -20.57
CA VAL A 255 9.38 6.70 -21.51
C VAL A 255 7.97 6.58 -22.07
N LEU A 256 6.95 6.56 -21.21
CA LEU A 256 5.55 6.45 -21.60
C LEU A 256 5.14 7.57 -22.56
N LYS A 257 5.49 8.82 -22.24
CA LYS A 257 5.21 9.98 -23.10
C LYS A 257 5.90 9.86 -24.45
N GLY A 258 7.17 9.43 -24.48
CA GLY A 258 7.90 9.17 -25.72
C GLY A 258 7.20 8.15 -26.60
N GLN A 259 6.70 7.06 -26.01
CA GLN A 259 5.98 6.01 -26.73
C GLN A 259 4.63 6.48 -27.27
N ILE A 260 3.83 7.17 -26.46
CA ILE A 260 2.55 7.76 -26.90
C ILE A 260 2.76 8.78 -28.03
N SER A 261 3.90 9.46 -28.08
CA SER A 261 4.18 10.45 -29.14
C SER A 261 4.61 9.83 -30.48
N LEU A 262 4.84 8.52 -30.55
CA LEU A 262 5.21 7.86 -31.81
C LEU A 262 4.02 7.82 -32.77
N PRO A 263 4.26 7.94 -34.09
CA PRO A 263 3.21 7.83 -35.09
C PRO A 263 2.61 6.41 -35.11
N VAL A 264 1.29 6.33 -35.31
CA VAL A 264 0.54 5.05 -35.38
C VAL A 264 0.49 4.52 -36.82
N LYS A 265 0.66 3.20 -36.98
CA LYS A 265 0.64 2.50 -38.27
C LYS A 265 -0.76 2.60 -38.91
N GLY A 266 -0.93 3.56 -39.82
CA GLY A 266 -2.18 3.82 -40.53
C GLY A 266 -2.42 5.30 -40.85
N ASP A 267 -1.88 6.20 -40.02
CA ASP A 267 -2.01 7.66 -40.21
C ASP A 267 -0.92 8.25 -41.12
N ALA A 268 0.15 7.50 -41.37
CA ALA A 268 1.30 7.93 -42.15
C ALA A 268 1.02 7.84 -43.66
N THR A 269 0.26 8.77 -44.23
CA THR A 269 0.13 8.91 -45.70
C THR A 269 1.33 9.57 -46.35
N ARG A 270 2.24 10.24 -45.63
CA ARG A 270 3.48 10.81 -46.18
C ARG A 270 4.59 10.86 -45.13
N HIS A 271 5.82 10.57 -45.57
CA HIS A 271 7.10 10.65 -44.85
C HIS A 271 7.57 9.37 -44.13
N GLN A 272 7.90 8.36 -44.95
CA GLN A 272 8.98 7.41 -44.63
C GLN A 272 10.32 8.12 -44.82
N ALA A 273 11.00 8.46 -43.72
CA ALA A 273 12.41 8.80 -43.81
C ALA A 273 13.27 8.29 -42.65
N SER A 274 12.73 7.91 -41.48
CA SER A 274 13.59 7.28 -40.45
C SER A 274 12.91 6.62 -39.25
N GLY A 275 11.77 7.11 -38.76
CA GLY A 275 11.41 6.87 -37.37
C GLY A 275 10.41 5.73 -37.16
N ARG A 276 10.64 4.92 -36.13
CA ARG A 276 9.76 3.82 -35.65
C ARG A 276 8.27 4.20 -35.69
N VAL A 277 7.45 3.28 -36.20
CA VAL A 277 5.98 3.38 -36.20
C VAL A 277 5.43 2.40 -35.17
N GLN A 278 4.52 2.86 -34.32
CA GLN A 278 3.85 2.05 -33.32
C GLN A 278 2.59 1.41 -33.89
N ASP A 279 2.26 0.17 -33.53
CA ASP A 279 0.94 -0.38 -33.82
C ASP A 279 -0.13 0.31 -32.94
N ASN A 280 -1.38 0.32 -33.42
CA ASN A 280 -2.48 0.98 -32.71
C ASN A 280 -2.73 0.39 -31.31
N ALA A 281 -2.53 -0.92 -31.11
CA ALA A 281 -2.78 -1.54 -29.82
C ALA A 281 -1.78 -1.07 -28.75
N THR A 282 -0.49 -0.98 -29.09
CA THR A 282 0.55 -0.48 -28.19
C THR A 282 0.33 1.02 -27.88
N HIS A 283 -0.10 1.81 -28.86
CA HIS A 283 -0.45 3.22 -28.64
C HIS A 283 -1.63 3.37 -27.68
N GLN A 284 -2.73 2.65 -27.93
CA GLN A 284 -3.91 2.64 -27.05
C GLN A 284 -3.57 2.16 -25.64
N PHE A 285 -2.70 1.15 -25.52
CA PHE A 285 -2.21 0.69 -24.23
C PHE A 285 -1.43 1.80 -23.49
N GLY A 286 -0.55 2.52 -24.18
CA GLY A 286 0.15 3.67 -23.61
C GLY A 286 -0.82 4.76 -23.10
N LEU A 287 -1.83 5.12 -23.90
CA LEU A 287 -2.87 6.07 -23.48
C LEU A 287 -3.58 5.60 -22.19
N ARG A 288 -3.92 4.31 -22.08
CA ARG A 288 -4.52 3.75 -20.86
C ARG A 288 -3.60 3.89 -19.66
N LEU A 289 -2.31 3.52 -19.77
CA LEU A 289 -1.35 3.67 -18.66
C LEU A 289 -1.27 5.13 -18.18
N ARG A 290 -1.27 6.08 -19.11
CA ARG A 290 -1.26 7.52 -18.83
C ARG A 290 -2.51 7.95 -18.04
N ASP A 291 -3.67 7.46 -18.47
CA ASP A 291 -4.94 7.79 -17.84
C ASP A 291 -5.01 7.20 -16.43
N HIS A 292 -4.52 5.97 -16.24
CA HIS A 292 -4.40 5.37 -14.91
C HIS A 292 -3.50 6.18 -13.96
N LEU A 293 -2.31 6.62 -14.41
CA LEU A 293 -1.46 7.53 -13.63
C LEU A 293 -2.17 8.85 -13.30
N SER A 294 -2.97 9.37 -14.24
CA SER A 294 -3.74 10.58 -14.04
C SER A 294 -4.88 10.40 -13.04
N VAL A 295 -5.43 9.20 -12.87
CA VAL A 295 -6.44 8.93 -11.83
C VAL A 295 -5.79 8.82 -10.45
N VAL A 296 -4.64 8.18 -10.35
CA VAL A 296 -4.03 7.83 -9.05
C VAL A 296 -3.11 8.89 -8.46
N LEU A 297 -2.70 9.91 -9.21
CA LEU A 297 -1.85 10.99 -8.66
C LEU A 297 -2.70 12.15 -8.18
N SER A 298 -2.32 12.78 -7.06
CA SER A 298 -2.95 14.06 -6.66
C SER A 298 -2.60 15.17 -7.67
N PRO A 299 -3.36 16.28 -7.73
CA PRO A 299 -3.04 17.42 -8.60
C PRO A 299 -1.60 17.90 -8.45
N ASP A 300 -1.12 18.07 -7.21
CA ASP A 300 0.26 18.49 -6.93
C ASP A 300 1.28 17.44 -7.40
N GLN A 301 0.97 16.16 -7.22
CA GLN A 301 1.85 15.08 -7.69
C GLN A 301 1.92 15.03 -9.21
N LYS A 302 0.82 15.27 -9.91
CA LYS A 302 0.83 15.42 -11.37
C LYS A 302 1.70 16.61 -11.79
N ALA A 303 1.50 17.75 -11.14
CA ALA A 303 2.23 18.98 -11.40
C ALA A 303 3.73 18.87 -11.07
N ARG A 304 4.16 17.94 -10.23
CA ARG A 304 5.58 17.68 -9.96
C ARG A 304 6.16 16.57 -10.85
N CYS A 305 5.45 15.45 -11.01
CA CYS A 305 6.00 14.25 -11.64
C CYS A 305 5.78 14.19 -13.15
N LEU A 306 4.71 14.82 -13.67
CA LEU A 306 4.29 14.64 -15.07
C LEU A 306 4.61 15.84 -15.97
N THR A 307 4.87 17.01 -15.38
CA THR A 307 5.14 18.27 -16.10
C THR A 307 6.63 18.55 -16.27
N GLN A 308 7.50 17.93 -15.46
CA GLN A 308 8.94 18.08 -15.61
C GLN A 308 9.33 17.65 -17.03
N GLY A 309 9.90 18.60 -17.78
CA GLY A 309 10.29 18.41 -19.17
C GLY A 309 11.22 17.22 -19.30
N VAL A 310 11.07 16.49 -20.42
CA VAL A 310 11.84 15.29 -20.75
C VAL A 310 13.28 15.65 -21.17
N GLU A 311 13.84 16.75 -20.63
CA GLU A 311 15.07 17.34 -21.16
C GLU A 311 16.30 16.45 -20.94
N ASP A 312 16.27 15.53 -19.97
CA ASP A 312 17.38 14.63 -19.66
C ASP A 312 16.99 13.14 -19.60
N ILE A 313 16.36 12.57 -20.64
CA ILE A 313 16.43 11.10 -20.79
C ILE A 313 17.88 10.75 -21.17
N PRO A 314 18.63 10.00 -20.33
CA PRO A 314 20.01 9.67 -20.60
C PRO A 314 20.14 8.97 -21.95
N LEU A 315 21.16 9.33 -22.73
CA LEU A 315 21.46 8.74 -24.04
C LEU A 315 21.47 7.20 -24.04
N ALA A 316 21.83 6.57 -22.92
CA ALA A 316 21.77 5.12 -22.72
C ALA A 316 20.36 4.49 -22.91
N TRP A 317 19.29 5.29 -22.81
CA TRP A 317 17.91 4.85 -23.04
C TRP A 317 17.34 5.34 -24.38
N ARG A 318 18.02 6.29 -25.04
CA ARG A 318 17.79 6.63 -26.45
C ARG A 318 18.46 5.54 -27.28
N ARG A 319 17.82 4.39 -27.45
CA ARG A 319 18.36 3.33 -28.33
C ARG A 319 18.62 3.89 -29.73
N PRO A 320 19.75 3.57 -30.37
CA PRO A 320 19.90 3.77 -31.82
C PRO A 320 18.79 3.07 -32.61
#